data_AF-A0A928ZU05-F1
#
_entry.id   AF-A0A928ZU05-F1
#
_cell.length_a   1.000
_cell.length_b   1.000
_cell.length_c   1.000
_cell.angle_alpha   90.00
_cell.angle_beta   90.00
_cell.angle_gamma   90.00
#
_symmetry.space_group_name_H-M   'P 1'
#
loop_
_entity.id
_entity.type
_entity.pdbx_description
1 polymer ?
#
loop_
_entity_poly.entity_id
_entity_poly.type
_entity_poly.pdbx_seq_one_letter_code
_entity_poly.pdbx_strand_id
1 'polypeptide(L)'
;MLLRSKLDRLITLFGIIGFTIAILLSQRVFPSAAIDLNVPRQTIYQTAQTYLKTYSQDNFDQYQSIQRFNEDWMASVYLQQTLGIPETNRLIEDKNLPIYYWNIRWFKPSQQEEFYISVSTTGDIVSYSHTLPETAPGARLTLAAAQTIAEDYLSNEQGWNLDDWDALENST
;
A
#
# COMPACT_ATOMS: atom_id res chain seq x y z
N MET A 1 8.85 -49.07 -29.62
CA MET A 1 8.49 -47.73 -30.15
C MET A 1 7.10 -47.28 -29.69
N LEU A 2 6.05 -48.09 -29.81
CA LEU A 2 4.66 -47.73 -29.42
C LEU A 2 4.47 -47.41 -27.92
N LEU A 3 5.14 -48.14 -27.01
CA LEU A 3 5.01 -47.96 -25.55
C LEU A 3 5.53 -46.60 -25.07
N ARG A 4 6.61 -46.10 -25.68
CA ARG A 4 7.22 -44.80 -25.37
C ARG A 4 6.29 -43.66 -25.74
N SER A 5 5.65 -43.73 -26.91
CA SER A 5 4.68 -42.69 -27.33
C SER A 5 3.41 -42.63 -26.48
N LYS A 6 2.98 -43.75 -25.88
CA LYS A 6 1.84 -43.77 -24.96
C LYS A 6 2.20 -43.12 -23.62
N LEU A 7 3.42 -43.38 -23.13
CA LEU A 7 3.95 -42.77 -21.92
C LEU A 7 4.10 -41.25 -22.07
N ASP A 8 4.65 -40.79 -23.20
CA ASP A 8 4.82 -39.37 -23.49
C ASP A 8 3.47 -38.63 -23.50
N ARG A 9 2.45 -39.21 -24.16
CA ARG A 9 1.09 -38.65 -24.16
C ARG A 9 0.46 -38.59 -22.77
N LEU A 10 0.72 -39.59 -21.93
CA LEU A 10 0.22 -39.65 -20.56
C LEU A 10 0.85 -38.56 -19.70
N ILE A 11 2.17 -38.35 -19.82
CA ILE A 11 2.91 -37.30 -19.13
C ILE A 11 2.40 -35.93 -19.57
N THR A 12 2.22 -35.70 -20.88
CA THR A 12 1.66 -34.45 -21.38
C THR A 12 0.25 -34.21 -20.85
N LEU A 13 -0.61 -35.24 -20.80
CA LEU A 13 -1.96 -35.12 -20.26
C LEU A 13 -1.94 -34.73 -18.78
N PHE A 14 -1.11 -35.39 -17.95
CA PHE A 14 -0.96 -35.03 -16.54
C PHE A 14 -0.38 -33.63 -16.36
N GLY A 15 0.56 -33.21 -17.22
CA GLY A 15 1.10 -31.85 -17.22
C GLY A 15 0.01 -30.80 -17.50
N ILE A 16 -0.85 -31.04 -18.48
CA ILE A 16 -1.98 -30.15 -18.79
C ILE A 16 -2.96 -30.12 -17.62
N ILE A 17 -3.35 -31.27 -17.08
CA ILE A 17 -4.28 -31.35 -15.94
C ILE A 17 -3.71 -30.61 -14.72
N GLY A 18 -2.44 -30.84 -14.38
CA GLY A 18 -1.77 -30.16 -13.28
C GLY A 18 -1.70 -28.65 -13.49
N PHE A 19 -1.38 -28.20 -14.70
CA PHE A 19 -1.36 -26.78 -15.06
C PHE A 19 -2.76 -26.15 -14.98
N THR A 20 -3.79 -26.83 -15.47
CA THR A 20 -5.18 -26.37 -15.38
C THR A 20 -5.64 -26.29 -13.92
N ILE A 21 -5.36 -27.29 -13.09
CA ILE A 21 -5.67 -27.27 -11.66
C ILE A 21 -4.93 -26.10 -10.97
N ALA A 22 -3.65 -25.88 -11.29
CA ALA A 22 -2.88 -24.78 -10.75
C ALA A 22 -3.50 -23.41 -11.11
N ILE A 23 -3.92 -23.22 -12.36
CA ILE A 23 -4.64 -22.00 -12.79
C ILE A 23 -5.95 -21.85 -12.02
N LEU A 24 -6.77 -22.90 -11.95
CA LEU A 24 -8.09 -22.83 -11.32
C LEU A 24 -8.03 -22.62 -9.81
N LEU A 25 -7.01 -23.15 -9.14
CA LEU A 25 -6.83 -22.99 -7.69
C LEU A 25 -6.01 -21.76 -7.32
N SER A 26 -5.32 -21.13 -8.27
CA SER A 26 -4.42 -19.99 -8.02
C SER A 26 -5.10 -18.87 -7.21
N GLN A 27 -6.35 -18.54 -7.55
CA GLN A 27 -7.13 -17.52 -6.85
C GLN A 27 -7.44 -17.85 -5.38
N ARG A 28 -7.41 -19.14 -5.00
CA ARG A 28 -7.70 -19.60 -3.63
C ARG A 28 -6.45 -19.70 -2.75
N VAL A 29 -5.29 -19.93 -3.35
CA VAL A 29 -4.05 -20.23 -2.61
C VAL A 29 -3.02 -19.10 -2.67
N PHE A 30 -3.17 -18.15 -3.60
CA PHE A 30 -2.27 -17.00 -3.69
C PHE A 30 -2.94 -15.73 -3.17
N PRO A 31 -2.39 -15.11 -2.11
CA PRO A 31 -2.84 -13.80 -1.61
C PRO A 31 -2.74 -12.69 -2.67
N SER A 32 -1.81 -12.82 -3.62
CA SER A 32 -1.61 -11.88 -4.71
C SER A 32 -2.69 -11.91 -5.79
N ALA A 33 -3.63 -12.85 -5.73
CA ALA A 33 -4.72 -12.93 -6.70
C ALA A 33 -5.70 -11.75 -6.61
N ALA A 34 -5.78 -11.11 -5.44
CA ALA A 34 -6.63 -9.93 -5.20
C ALA A 34 -6.05 -8.62 -5.74
N ILE A 35 -4.82 -8.63 -6.27
CA ILE A 35 -4.14 -7.42 -6.69
C ILE A 35 -4.58 -7.03 -8.10
N ASP A 36 -5.39 -5.97 -8.19
CA ASP A 36 -5.65 -5.29 -9.45
C ASP A 36 -4.62 -4.16 -9.68
N LEU A 37 -3.78 -4.28 -10.72
CA LEU A 37 -2.80 -3.26 -11.13
C LEU A 37 -3.19 -2.52 -12.43
N ASN A 38 -4.48 -2.26 -12.62
CA ASN A 38 -4.99 -1.58 -13.82
C ASN A 38 -4.58 -0.10 -13.91
N VAL A 39 -4.26 0.57 -12.80
CA VAL A 39 -3.86 1.98 -12.82
C VAL A 39 -2.42 2.13 -13.31
N PRO A 40 -2.15 2.94 -14.35
CA PRO A 40 -0.80 3.15 -14.84
C PRO A 40 0.12 3.77 -13.78
N ARG A 41 1.37 3.32 -13.72
CA ARG A 41 2.38 3.86 -12.77
C ARG A 41 2.55 5.37 -12.87
N GLN A 42 2.45 5.92 -14.08
CA GLN A 42 2.52 7.36 -14.31
C GLN A 42 1.34 8.11 -13.67
N THR A 43 0.14 7.54 -13.74
CA THR A 43 -1.06 8.08 -13.08
C THR A 43 -0.88 8.06 -11.57
N ILE A 44 -0.39 6.95 -11.01
CA ILE A 44 -0.07 6.84 -9.58
C ILE A 44 0.93 7.93 -9.15
N TYR A 45 2.00 8.15 -9.93
CA TYR A 45 2.98 9.20 -9.64
C TYR A 45 2.35 10.60 -9.68
N GLN A 46 1.50 10.88 -10.67
CA GLN A 46 0.80 12.16 -10.81
C GLN A 46 -0.19 12.41 -9.66
N THR A 47 -0.93 11.39 -9.24
CA THR A 47 -1.83 11.46 -8.08
C THR A 47 -1.03 11.83 -6.83
N ALA A 48 0.05 11.11 -6.56
CA ALA A 48 0.89 11.37 -5.40
C ALA A 48 1.54 12.77 -5.46
N GLN A 49 2.07 13.18 -6.61
CA GLN A 49 2.66 14.51 -6.78
C GLN A 49 1.62 15.63 -6.62
N THR A 50 0.37 15.41 -7.05
CA THR A 50 -0.72 16.37 -6.87
C THR A 50 -1.09 16.50 -5.40
N TYR A 51 -1.22 15.36 -4.69
CA TYR A 51 -1.48 15.35 -3.26
C TYR A 51 -0.40 16.08 -2.48
N LEU A 52 0.88 15.83 -2.81
CA LEU A 52 2.04 16.44 -2.17
C LEU A 52 2.03 17.98 -2.21
N LYS A 53 1.57 18.55 -3.33
CA LYS A 53 1.47 20.02 -3.52
C LYS A 53 0.43 20.69 -2.62
N THR A 54 -0.45 19.91 -1.98
CA THR A 54 -1.40 20.43 -0.97
C THR A 54 -0.68 20.80 0.32
N TYR A 55 0.39 20.08 0.67
CA TYR A 55 1.09 20.20 1.96
C TYR A 55 2.46 20.87 1.86
N SER A 56 3.10 20.86 0.70
CA SER A 56 4.41 21.48 0.48
C SER A 56 4.43 22.40 -0.73
N GLN A 57 5.04 23.57 -0.58
CA GLN A 57 5.27 24.55 -1.64
C GLN A 57 6.63 24.35 -2.33
N ASP A 58 7.33 23.26 -2.03
CA ASP A 58 8.64 22.97 -2.58
C ASP A 58 8.61 22.80 -4.10
N ASN A 59 9.72 23.19 -4.73
CA ASN A 59 9.97 22.87 -6.12
C ASN A 59 10.43 21.41 -6.27
N PHE A 60 9.48 20.51 -6.50
CA PHE A 60 9.72 19.09 -6.70
C PHE A 60 10.55 18.73 -7.95
N ASP A 61 10.80 19.67 -8.87
CA ASP A 61 11.70 19.44 -10.01
C ASP A 61 13.17 19.30 -9.57
N GLN A 62 13.51 19.77 -8.36
CA GLN A 62 14.84 19.63 -7.77
C GLN A 62 15.01 18.33 -6.97
N TYR A 63 13.95 17.54 -6.83
CA TYR A 63 13.97 16.27 -6.10
C TYR A 63 14.17 15.11 -7.07
N GLN A 64 14.92 14.11 -6.65
CA GLN A 64 14.89 12.80 -7.27
C GLN A 64 13.70 12.02 -6.72
N SER A 65 13.10 11.18 -7.54
CA SER A 65 11.98 10.34 -7.12
C SER A 65 12.20 8.86 -7.40
N ILE A 66 11.70 8.02 -6.49
CA ILE A 66 11.69 6.56 -6.63
C ILE A 66 10.26 6.08 -6.40
N GLN A 67 9.78 5.22 -7.30
CA GLN A 67 8.50 4.54 -7.17
C GLN A 67 8.73 3.04 -6.98
N ARG A 68 8.16 2.47 -5.91
CA ARG A 68 8.28 1.04 -5.57
C ARG A 68 6.92 0.48 -5.18
N PHE A 69 6.60 -0.71 -5.69
CA PHE A 69 5.46 -1.47 -5.22
C PHE A 69 5.80 -2.18 -3.91
N ASN A 70 4.91 -2.14 -2.93
CA ASN A 70 5.12 -2.69 -1.60
C ASN A 70 3.87 -3.41 -1.08
N GLU A 71 4.09 -4.22 -0.05
CA GLU A 71 3.06 -4.93 0.70
C GLU A 71 3.21 -4.62 2.19
N ASP A 72 2.11 -4.34 2.88
CA ASP A 72 2.07 -4.47 4.33
C ASP A 72 2.01 -5.96 4.70
N TRP A 73 3.20 -6.55 4.78
CA TRP A 73 3.34 -7.97 5.03
C TRP A 73 2.76 -8.39 6.38
N MET A 74 2.86 -7.54 7.41
CA MET A 74 2.34 -7.86 8.73
C MET A 74 0.80 -7.89 8.72
N ALA A 75 0.16 -6.87 8.14
CA ALA A 75 -1.29 -6.85 7.99
C ALA A 75 -1.78 -8.02 7.12
N SER A 76 -1.09 -8.30 6.01
CA SER A 76 -1.38 -9.43 5.11
C SER A 76 -1.37 -10.76 5.85
N VAL A 77 -0.29 -11.06 6.60
CA VAL A 77 -0.16 -12.30 7.39
C VAL A 77 -1.23 -12.38 8.47
N TYR A 78 -1.48 -11.29 9.20
CA TYR A 78 -2.49 -11.26 10.26
C TYR A 78 -3.88 -11.58 9.73
N LEU A 79 -4.30 -10.95 8.64
CA LEU A 79 -5.59 -11.19 8.02
C LEU A 79 -5.70 -12.63 7.50
N GLN A 80 -4.67 -13.12 6.81
CA GLN A 80 -4.66 -14.50 6.31
C GLN A 80 -4.74 -15.55 7.43
N GLN A 81 -4.07 -15.32 8.57
CA GLN A 81 -4.14 -16.23 9.72
C GLN A 81 -5.50 -16.16 10.43
N THR A 82 -6.10 -14.98 10.50
CA THR A 82 -7.35 -14.74 11.25
C THR A 82 -8.59 -15.12 10.44
N LEU A 83 -8.61 -14.80 9.15
CA LEU A 83 -9.77 -14.91 8.27
C LEU A 83 -9.62 -16.00 7.19
N GLY A 84 -8.38 -16.44 6.92
CA GLY A 84 -8.07 -17.31 5.79
C GLY A 84 -7.88 -16.52 4.49
N ILE A 85 -7.10 -17.09 3.56
CA ILE A 85 -6.74 -16.45 2.28
C ILE A 85 -7.97 -16.01 1.46
N PRO A 86 -9.04 -16.82 1.29
CA PRO A 86 -10.17 -16.42 0.45
C PRO A 86 -10.89 -15.17 0.96
N GLU A 87 -11.09 -15.05 2.28
CA GLU A 87 -11.78 -13.90 2.85
C GLU A 87 -10.88 -12.66 2.89
N THR A 88 -9.58 -12.83 3.16
CA THR A 88 -8.61 -11.73 3.02
C THR A 88 -8.60 -11.16 1.61
N ASN A 89 -8.55 -12.02 0.59
CA ASN A 89 -8.58 -11.59 -0.81
C ASN A 89 -9.88 -10.83 -1.13
N ARG A 90 -11.03 -11.35 -0.68
CA ARG A 90 -12.33 -10.68 -0.84
C ARG A 90 -12.33 -9.31 -0.17
N LEU A 91 -11.79 -9.16 1.03
CA LEU A 91 -11.75 -7.87 1.71
C LEU A 91 -10.81 -6.88 1.02
N ILE A 92 -9.65 -7.33 0.52
CA ILE A 92 -8.74 -6.50 -0.27
C ILE A 92 -9.45 -5.96 -1.51
N GLU A 93 -10.19 -6.81 -2.23
CA GLU A 93 -10.95 -6.41 -3.42
C GLU A 93 -12.16 -5.51 -3.08
N ASP A 94 -13.05 -5.96 -2.19
CA ASP A 94 -14.34 -5.32 -1.93
C ASP A 94 -14.23 -4.04 -1.08
N LYS A 95 -13.22 -3.96 -0.21
CA LYS A 95 -13.01 -2.85 0.72
C LYS A 95 -11.79 -2.01 0.38
N ASN A 96 -11.08 -2.35 -0.70
CA ASN A 96 -9.87 -1.67 -1.11
C ASN A 96 -8.86 -1.53 0.05
N LEU A 97 -8.68 -2.62 0.81
CA LEU A 97 -7.77 -2.59 1.94
C LEU A 97 -6.35 -2.32 1.43
N PRO A 98 -5.62 -1.35 2.02
CA PRO A 98 -4.32 -0.92 1.52
C PRO A 98 -3.18 -1.89 1.91
N ILE A 99 -3.39 -3.19 1.68
CA ILE A 99 -2.37 -4.23 1.88
C ILE A 99 -1.26 -4.07 0.83
N TYR A 100 -1.64 -3.71 -0.39
CA TYR A 100 -0.73 -3.50 -1.51
C TYR A 100 -0.81 -2.05 -1.98
N TYR A 101 0.35 -1.42 -2.15
CA TYR A 101 0.42 -0.01 -2.48
C TYR A 101 1.72 0.36 -3.21
N TRP A 102 1.67 1.45 -3.94
CA TRP A 102 2.81 2.13 -4.51
C TRP A 102 3.36 3.15 -3.52
N ASN A 103 4.62 2.99 -3.14
CA ASN A 103 5.38 4.00 -2.44
C ASN A 103 6.09 4.91 -3.44
N ILE A 104 5.89 6.21 -3.30
CA ILE A 104 6.64 7.23 -4.02
C ILE A 104 7.42 8.04 -3.00
N ARG A 105 8.74 8.09 -3.18
CA ARG A 105 9.67 8.87 -2.37
C ARG A 105 10.23 10.01 -3.19
N TRP A 106 10.28 11.22 -2.64
CA TRP A 106 11.03 12.36 -3.18
C TRP A 106 12.14 12.74 -2.21
N PHE A 107 13.36 12.87 -2.71
CA PHE A 107 14.55 13.18 -1.90
C PHE A 107 15.57 14.00 -2.69
N LYS A 108 16.44 14.71 -1.97
CA LYS A 108 17.64 15.34 -2.51
C LYS A 108 18.87 14.62 -1.94
N PRO A 109 19.86 14.23 -2.76
CA PRO A 109 21.07 13.58 -2.23
C PRO A 109 21.72 14.43 -1.13
N SER A 110 22.14 13.77 -0.06
CA SER A 110 22.77 14.40 1.13
C SER A 110 21.90 15.40 1.88
N GLN A 111 20.57 15.36 1.70
CA GLN A 111 19.61 16.10 2.51
C GLN A 111 18.74 15.10 3.27
N GLN A 112 18.50 15.36 4.56
CA GLN A 112 17.67 14.50 5.42
C GLN A 112 16.17 14.66 5.12
N GLU A 113 15.78 15.80 4.53
CA GLU A 113 14.39 16.09 4.22
C GLU A 113 13.89 15.23 3.05
N GLU A 114 12.80 14.51 3.28
CA GLU A 114 12.22 13.57 2.33
C GLU A 114 10.70 13.49 2.46
N PHE A 115 10.05 13.23 1.34
CA PHE A 115 8.61 13.05 1.27
C PHE A 115 8.27 11.64 0.80
N TYR A 116 7.28 11.03 1.44
CA TYR A 116 6.78 9.70 1.13
C TYR A 116 5.26 9.76 1.00
N ILE A 117 4.75 9.19 -0.09
CA ILE A 117 3.31 8.99 -0.28
C ILE A 117 3.08 7.53 -0.67
N SER A 118 2.15 6.89 0.02
CA SER A 118 1.61 5.59 -0.38
C SER A 118 0.31 5.80 -1.13
N VAL A 119 0.18 5.18 -2.30
CA VAL A 119 -1.03 5.18 -3.11
C VAL A 119 -1.49 3.74 -3.30
N SER A 120 -2.77 3.46 -3.07
CA SER A 120 -3.35 2.14 -3.30
C SER A 120 -3.23 1.73 -4.77
N THR A 121 -3.53 0.47 -5.07
CA THR A 121 -3.54 0.00 -6.46
C THR A 121 -4.68 0.60 -7.29
N THR A 122 -5.73 1.11 -6.64
CA THR A 122 -6.87 1.82 -7.25
C THR A 122 -6.62 3.32 -7.42
N GLY A 123 -5.56 3.87 -6.83
CA GLY A 123 -5.19 5.28 -6.94
C GLY A 123 -5.55 6.16 -5.75
N ASP A 124 -6.04 5.58 -4.65
CA ASP A 124 -6.38 6.31 -3.42
C ASP A 124 -5.14 6.60 -2.58
N ILE A 125 -5.10 7.74 -1.90
CA ILE A 125 -4.01 8.06 -0.98
C ILE A 125 -4.16 7.21 0.29
N VAL A 126 -3.12 6.44 0.60
CA VAL A 126 -3.08 5.55 1.76
C VAL A 126 -2.35 6.21 2.93
N SER A 127 -1.23 6.87 2.66
CA SER A 127 -0.46 7.54 3.69
C SER A 127 0.42 8.63 3.12
N TYR A 128 0.78 9.57 4.00
CA TYR A 128 1.74 10.64 3.76
C TYR A 128 2.72 10.70 4.93
N SER A 129 3.99 10.89 4.63
CA SER A 129 5.03 11.15 5.62
C SER A 129 6.04 12.15 5.07
N HIS A 130 6.45 13.06 5.94
CA HIS A 130 7.47 14.09 5.68
C HIS A 130 8.53 14.00 6.77
N THR A 131 9.71 13.53 6.36
CA THR A 131 10.88 13.50 7.24
C THR A 131 11.55 14.85 7.17
N LEU A 132 11.80 15.46 8.32
CA LEU A 132 12.55 16.70 8.46
C LEU A 132 13.87 16.47 9.19
N PRO A 133 14.89 17.33 9.00
CA PRO A 133 16.07 17.34 9.87
C PRO A 133 15.68 17.58 11.33
N GLU A 134 16.39 16.95 12.27
CA GLU A 134 16.11 17.15 13.72
C GLU A 134 16.31 18.59 14.17
N THR A 135 17.15 19.35 13.45
CA THR A 135 17.42 20.76 13.69
C THR A 135 16.43 21.70 13.00
N ALA A 136 15.43 21.17 12.28
CA ALA A 136 14.42 21.98 11.63
C ALA A 136 13.66 22.81 12.69
N PRO A 137 13.40 24.11 12.41
CA PRO A 137 12.63 24.94 13.32
C PRO A 137 11.21 24.40 13.44
N GLY A 138 10.71 24.28 14.67
CA GLY A 138 9.37 23.78 14.94
C GLY A 138 8.78 24.45 16.18
N ALA A 139 7.46 24.52 16.23
CA ALA A 139 6.75 24.99 17.41
C ALA A 139 6.94 24.00 18.57
N ARG A 140 7.24 24.50 19.77
CA ARG A 140 7.25 23.68 20.98
C ARG A 140 5.85 23.64 21.57
N LEU A 141 5.05 22.69 21.10
CA LEU A 141 3.66 22.53 21.52
C LEU A 141 3.56 21.76 22.85
N THR A 142 2.54 22.09 23.65
CA THR A 142 2.10 21.19 24.72
C THR A 142 1.38 19.99 24.10
N LEU A 143 1.30 18.87 24.82
CA LEU A 143 0.57 17.70 24.36
C LEU A 143 -0.87 18.03 23.97
N ALA A 144 -1.57 18.81 24.81
CA ALA A 144 -2.95 19.22 24.53
C ALA A 144 -3.08 20.04 23.23
N ALA A 145 -2.15 20.98 22.99
CA ALA A 145 -2.17 21.76 21.75
C ALA A 145 -1.87 20.90 20.51
N ALA A 146 -0.94 19.96 20.63
CA ALA A 146 -0.64 19.02 19.54
C ALA A 146 -1.82 18.08 19.26
N GLN A 147 -2.51 17.62 20.30
CA GLN A 147 -3.71 16.79 20.18
C GLN A 147 -4.85 17.53 19.48
N THR A 148 -5.15 18.77 19.87
CA THR A 148 -6.18 19.59 19.19
C THR A 148 -5.87 19.76 17.70
N ILE A 149 -4.61 20.02 17.33
CA ILE A 149 -4.22 20.12 15.91
C ILE A 149 -4.45 18.81 15.17
N ALA A 150 -4.12 17.67 15.78
CA ALA A 150 -4.34 16.36 15.17
C ALA A 150 -5.84 16.04 15.00
N GLU A 151 -6.66 16.30 16.03
CA GLU A 151 -8.11 16.10 16.01
C GLU A 151 -8.80 17.00 14.98
N ASP A 152 -8.38 18.27 14.89
CA ASP A 152 -8.88 19.21 13.87
C ASP A 152 -8.52 18.74 12.47
N TYR A 153 -7.31 18.23 12.24
CA TYR A 153 -6.91 17.67 10.95
C TYR A 153 -7.76 16.45 10.58
N LEU A 154 -7.92 15.50 11.51
CA LEU A 154 -8.72 14.29 11.26
C LEU A 154 -10.18 14.62 10.99
N SER A 155 -10.77 15.54 11.75
CA SER A 155 -12.19 15.89 11.62
C SER A 155 -12.45 16.76 10.39
N ASN A 156 -11.68 17.84 10.21
CA ASN A 156 -11.97 18.86 9.22
C ASN A 156 -11.35 18.59 7.84
N GLU A 157 -10.16 17.99 7.79
CA GLU A 157 -9.48 17.70 6.53
C GLU A 157 -9.74 16.26 6.04
N GLN A 158 -9.70 15.29 6.96
CA GLN A 158 -9.93 13.87 6.60
C GLN A 158 -11.41 13.46 6.72
N GLY A 159 -12.25 14.30 7.33
CA GLY A 159 -13.69 14.03 7.46
C GLY A 159 -14.03 12.90 8.43
N TRP A 160 -13.15 12.58 9.38
CA TRP A 160 -13.38 11.52 10.35
C TRP A 160 -14.39 11.98 11.41
N ASN A 161 -15.33 11.10 11.75
CA ASN A 161 -16.09 11.25 12.98
C ASN A 161 -15.28 10.66 14.13
N LEU A 162 -14.74 11.50 15.01
CA LEU A 162 -13.89 11.05 16.12
C LEU A 162 -14.65 10.16 17.13
N ASP A 163 -15.98 10.27 17.20
CA ASP A 163 -16.80 9.40 18.06
C ASP A 163 -16.80 7.92 17.63
N ASP A 164 -16.37 7.63 16.39
CA ASP A 164 -16.23 6.26 15.89
C ASP A 164 -14.92 5.59 16.36
N TRP A 165 -14.06 6.32 17.06
CA TRP A 165 -12.70 5.90 17.43
C TRP A 165 -12.44 6.05 18.93
N ASP A 166 -11.74 5.06 19.51
CA ASP A 166 -11.20 5.16 20.86
C ASP A 166 -9.77 5.72 20.81
N ALA A 167 -9.55 6.86 21.45
CA ALA A 167 -8.21 7.41 21.61
C ALA A 167 -7.37 6.48 22.50
N LEU A 168 -6.27 5.94 21.95
CA LEU A 168 -5.32 5.15 22.72
C LEU A 168 -4.45 6.07 23.59
N GLU A 169 -4.16 5.60 24.81
CA GLU A 169 -3.30 6.35 25.74
C GLU A 169 -1.91 6.61 25.13
N ASN A 170 -1.38 7.78 25.44
CA ASN A 170 -0.05 8.20 25.04
C ASN A 170 1.01 7.32 25.70
N SER A 171 1.80 6.61 24.89
CA SER A 171 3.01 5.93 25.37
C SER A 171 3.92 6.93 26.07
N THR A 172 4.10 6.75 27.38
CA THR A 172 4.96 7.59 28.23
C THR A 172 6.43 7.25 28.04
#